data_AF-K0VM94-F1
#
_entry.id   AF-K0VM94-F1
#
_cell.length_a   1.000
_cell.length_b   1.000
_cell.length_c   1.000
_cell.angle_alpha   90.00
_cell.angle_beta   90.00
_cell.angle_gamma   90.00
#
_symmetry.space_group_name_H-M   'P 1'
#
loop_
_entity.id
_entity.type
_entity.pdbx_description
1 polymer ?
#
loop_
_entity_poly.entity_id
_entity_poly.type
_entity_poly.pdbx_seq_one_letter_code
_entity_poly.pdbx_strand_id
1 'polypeptide(L)'
;MSMDKVIGGSVAAPSIKIIAIDAFERDITLRLPFRFGAATLEKAPQAFLRVRVEDEQGKTAIGGAAEMMVPKWFDKDTALTPAQNVDQLRASIRTAAAASLEASRPTTLFAAARVNEMETVRRLPGNPLAAGFGPSLIARAA
;
A
#
# COMPACT_ATOMS: atom_id res chain seq x y z
N MET A 1 -35.25 -18.37 8.99
CA MET A 1 -33.84 -18.18 9.40
C MET A 1 -33.50 -16.73 9.07
N SER A 2 -33.51 -15.83 10.06
CA SER A 2 -33.41 -14.37 9.85
C SER A 2 -31.96 -13.97 9.54
N MET A 3 -31.80 -13.12 8.50
CA MET A 3 -30.53 -12.57 8.00
C MET A 3 -30.26 -11.17 8.61
N ASP A 4 -30.54 -10.98 9.90
CA ASP A 4 -30.46 -9.65 10.53
C ASP A 4 -29.15 -9.42 11.30
N LYS A 5 -28.01 -9.73 10.68
CA LYS A 5 -26.69 -9.31 11.19
C LYS A 5 -25.97 -8.43 10.17
N VAL A 6 -26.56 -7.25 9.93
CA VAL A 6 -25.83 -6.16 9.28
C VAL A 6 -25.08 -5.38 10.36
N ILE A 7 -23.74 -5.36 10.28
CA ILE A 7 -22.91 -4.53 11.16
C ILE A 7 -22.94 -3.11 10.59
N GLY A 8 -23.87 -2.29 11.07
CA GLY A 8 -23.98 -0.86 10.75
C GLY A 8 -25.18 -0.48 9.86
N GLY A 9 -25.59 0.79 9.94
CA GLY A 9 -26.59 1.36 9.03
C GLY A 9 -26.01 1.63 7.64
N SER A 10 -26.88 1.81 6.65
CA SER A 10 -26.45 2.26 5.32
C SER A 10 -25.92 3.70 5.42
N VAL A 11 -24.67 3.91 4.99
CA VAL A 11 -24.05 5.23 4.87
C VAL A 11 -23.45 5.34 3.48
N ALA A 12 -23.66 6.48 2.81
CA ALA A 12 -23.01 6.77 1.54
C ALA A 12 -21.53 7.13 1.77
N ALA A 13 -20.61 6.40 1.14
CA ALA A 13 -19.20 6.73 1.20
C ALA A 13 -18.90 8.01 0.40
N PRO A 14 -18.10 8.95 0.94
CA PRO A 14 -17.74 10.16 0.22
C PRO A 14 -16.90 9.84 -1.03
N SER A 15 -17.09 10.67 -2.05
CA SER A 15 -16.27 10.68 -3.25
C SER A 15 -15.04 11.56 -3.01
N ILE A 16 -13.87 11.02 -3.32
CA ILE A 16 -12.57 11.67 -3.13
C ILE A 16 -11.70 11.50 -4.36
N LYS A 17 -10.71 12.37 -4.49
CA LYS A 17 -9.61 12.28 -5.43
C LYS A 17 -8.28 12.27 -4.68
N ILE A 18 -7.38 11.37 -5.03
CA ILE A 18 -5.98 11.47 -4.59
C ILE A 18 -5.27 12.52 -5.45
N ILE A 19 -4.74 13.56 -4.82
CA ILE A 19 -4.12 14.70 -5.51
C ILE A 19 -2.61 14.83 -5.27
N ALA A 20 -2.06 14.19 -4.24
CA ALA A 20 -0.63 14.09 -4.03
C ALA A 20 -0.27 12.82 -3.23
N ILE A 21 0.88 12.24 -3.55
CA ILE A 21 1.48 11.13 -2.80
C ILE A 21 2.96 11.44 -2.64
N ASP A 22 3.41 11.57 -1.40
CA ASP A 22 4.82 11.61 -1.06
C ASP A 22 5.21 10.27 -0.43
N ALA A 23 6.25 9.63 -0.95
CA ALA A 23 6.78 8.38 -0.42
C ALA A 23 8.21 8.59 0.06
N PHE A 24 8.49 8.08 1.25
CA PHE A 24 9.78 8.22 1.91
C PHE A 24 10.21 6.88 2.47
N GLU A 25 11.50 6.77 2.77
CA GLU A 25 12.12 5.57 3.30
C GLU A 25 13.12 5.91 4.40
N ARG A 26 13.20 5.04 5.42
CA ARG A 26 14.25 5.08 6.43
C ARG A 26 14.70 3.67 6.79
N ASP A 27 15.97 3.52 7.12
CA ASP A 27 16.45 2.28 7.70
C ASP A 27 16.00 2.15 9.16
N ILE A 28 15.53 0.97 9.54
CA ILE A 28 15.24 0.61 10.94
C ILE A 28 16.12 -0.57 11.36
N THR A 29 16.60 -0.51 12.60
CA THR A 29 17.30 -1.62 13.26
C THR A 29 16.42 -2.12 14.39
N LEU A 30 16.19 -3.42 14.44
CA LEU A 30 15.41 -4.04 15.50
C LEU A 30 16.22 -4.10 16.79
N ARG A 31 15.57 -3.85 17.93
CA ARG A 31 16.20 -3.98 19.25
C ARG A 31 16.68 -5.41 19.53
N LEU A 32 15.95 -6.41 19.00
CA LEU A 32 16.28 -7.83 19.08
C LEU A 32 16.10 -8.46 17.69
N PRO A 33 17.02 -9.34 17.25
CA PRO A 33 16.83 -10.09 16.02
C PRO A 33 15.53 -10.90 16.03
N PHE A 34 14.76 -10.83 14.94
CA PHE A 34 13.49 -11.55 14.79
C PHE A 34 13.62 -12.64 13.72
N ARG A 35 13.52 -13.91 14.13
CA ARG A 35 13.65 -15.06 13.22
C ARG A 35 12.29 -15.57 12.78
N PHE A 36 12.12 -15.76 11.47
CA PHE A 36 10.93 -16.36 10.86
C PHE A 36 11.34 -17.26 9.69
N GLY A 37 10.86 -18.51 9.71
CA GLY A 37 11.28 -19.51 8.73
C GLY A 37 12.81 -19.62 8.64
N ALA A 38 13.35 -19.42 7.44
CA ALA A 38 14.78 -19.48 7.16
C ALA A 38 15.53 -18.12 7.31
N ALA A 39 14.83 -17.03 7.66
CA ALA A 39 15.42 -15.70 7.75
C ALA A 39 15.49 -15.21 9.20
N THR A 40 16.54 -14.45 9.52
CA THR A 40 16.65 -13.66 10.75
C THR A 40 16.75 -12.20 10.36
N LEU A 41 15.81 -11.40 10.84
CA LEU A 41 15.73 -9.97 10.57
C LEU A 41 16.37 -9.19 11.70
N GLU A 42 17.37 -8.39 11.36
CA GLU A 42 18.04 -7.46 12.28
C GLU A 42 17.78 -6.01 11.89
N LYS A 43 17.65 -5.77 10.58
CA LYS A 43 17.34 -4.47 9.99
C LYS A 43 16.45 -4.63 8.77
N ALA A 44 15.61 -3.65 8.53
CA ALA A 44 14.81 -3.53 7.31
C ALA A 44 14.63 -2.04 7.00
N PRO A 45 14.37 -1.66 5.75
CA PRO A 45 13.83 -0.33 5.50
C PRO A 45 12.35 -0.26 5.88
N GLN A 46 11.88 0.92 6.25
CA GLN A 46 10.47 1.23 6.46
C GLN A 46 10.05 2.30 5.45
N ALA A 47 9.00 2.01 4.70
CA ALA A 47 8.34 2.99 3.85
C ALA A 47 7.33 3.78 4.68
N PHE A 48 7.23 5.09 4.43
CA PHE A 48 6.17 5.93 4.98
C PHE A 48 5.62 6.84 3.89
N LEU A 49 4.29 6.90 3.81
CA LEU A 49 3.57 7.63 2.79
C LEU A 49 2.79 8.76 3.45
N ARG A 50 2.72 9.87 2.74
CA ARG A 50 1.79 10.96 2.99
C ARG A 50 0.91 11.11 1.77
N VAL A 51 -0.40 10.94 1.93
CA VAL A 51 -1.36 11.04 0.83
C VAL A 51 -2.29 12.22 1.09
N ARG A 52 -2.45 13.07 0.08
CA ARG A 52 -3.43 14.16 0.11
C ARG A 52 -4.63 13.80 -0.76
N VAL A 53 -5.81 13.91 -0.17
CA VAL A 53 -7.09 13.72 -0.85
C VAL A 53 -7.86 15.03 -0.90
N GLU A 54 -8.74 15.15 -1.88
CA GLU A 54 -9.68 16.25 -2.07
C GLU A 54 -11.09 15.68 -2.25
N ASP A 55 -12.09 16.25 -1.57
CA ASP A 55 -13.49 15.88 -1.76
C ASP A 55 -14.18 16.72 -2.85
N GLU A 56 -15.45 16.41 -3.14
CA GLU A 56 -16.23 17.11 -4.18
C GLU A 56 -16.47 18.60 -3.89
N GLN A 57 -16.25 19.05 -2.65
CA GLN A 57 -16.37 20.45 -2.24
C GLN A 57 -15.02 21.19 -2.29
N GLY A 58 -13.96 20.51 -2.72
CA GLY A 58 -12.60 21.05 -2.77
C GLY A 58 -11.88 21.07 -1.42
N LYS A 59 -12.44 20.41 -0.39
CA LYS A 59 -11.77 20.32 0.92
C LYS A 59 -10.69 19.25 0.84
N THR A 60 -9.50 19.60 1.33
CA THR A 60 -8.36 18.68 1.36
C THR A 60 -8.11 18.08 2.74
N ALA A 61 -7.67 16.83 2.78
CA ALA A 61 -7.13 16.17 3.96
C ALA A 61 -5.80 15.50 3.64
N ILE A 62 -4.96 15.33 4.67
CA ILE A 62 -3.69 14.60 4.57
C ILE A 62 -3.74 13.44 5.56
N GLY A 63 -3.55 12.23 5.06
CA GLY A 63 -3.31 11.05 5.87
C GLY A 63 -1.90 10.50 5.66
N GLY A 64 -1.54 9.52 6.48
CA GLY A 64 -0.24 8.88 6.41
C GLY A 64 -0.25 7.46 6.96
N ALA A 65 0.62 6.63 6.40
CA ALA A 65 0.81 5.25 6.83
C ALA A 65 2.27 4.87 6.68
N ALA A 66 2.72 3.89 7.47
CA ALA A 66 4.08 3.36 7.39
C ALA A 66 4.07 1.84 7.48
N GLU A 67 4.99 1.19 6.77
CA GLU A 67 5.09 -0.26 6.71
C GLU A 67 6.54 -0.69 6.54
N MET A 68 6.94 -1.78 7.22
CA MET A 68 8.29 -2.32 7.07
C MET A 68 8.40 -3.11 5.76
N MET A 69 9.48 -2.88 5.02
CA MET A 69 9.80 -3.62 3.80
C MET A 69 10.57 -4.90 4.17
N VAL A 70 9.89 -5.83 4.84
CA VAL A 70 10.50 -7.05 5.37
C VAL A 70 10.85 -8.03 4.25
N PRO A 71 12.14 -8.38 4.05
CA PRO A 71 12.52 -9.39 3.07
C PRO A 71 11.90 -10.75 3.39
N LYS A 72 11.59 -11.54 2.36
CA LYS A 72 11.04 -12.91 2.48
C LYS A 72 9.64 -13.05 3.08
N TRP A 73 8.95 -11.96 3.45
CA TRP A 73 7.53 -12.01 3.82
C TRP A 73 6.61 -12.03 2.60
N PHE A 74 6.90 -11.20 1.60
CA PHE A 74 6.08 -11.03 0.40
C PHE A 74 6.46 -12.02 -0.70
N ASP A 75 7.76 -12.28 -0.86
CA ASP A 75 8.27 -13.21 -1.87
C ASP A 75 9.36 -14.11 -1.28
N LYS A 76 9.10 -15.42 -1.30
CA LYS A 76 9.94 -16.45 -0.67
C LYS A 76 10.87 -17.14 -1.65
N ASP A 77 10.91 -16.72 -2.91
CA ASP A 77 11.85 -17.27 -3.89
C ASP A 77 13.28 -17.20 -3.35
N THR A 78 13.95 -18.36 -3.31
CA THR A 78 15.31 -18.50 -2.79
C THR A 78 16.35 -17.92 -3.73
N ALA A 79 16.03 -17.70 -5.01
CA ALA A 79 16.89 -17.04 -5.98
C ALA A 79 17.00 -15.52 -5.75
N LEU A 80 16.04 -14.92 -5.04
CA LEU A 80 16.04 -13.48 -4.75
C LEU A 80 16.91 -13.17 -3.52
N THR A 81 17.68 -12.10 -3.61
CA THR A 81 18.37 -11.52 -2.44
C THR A 81 17.39 -10.70 -1.59
N PRO A 82 17.71 -10.44 -0.31
CA PRO A 82 16.90 -9.54 0.53
C PRO A 82 16.75 -8.13 -0.05
N ALA A 83 17.81 -7.58 -0.66
CA ALA A 83 17.77 -6.28 -1.34
C ALA A 83 16.79 -6.29 -2.53
N GLN A 84 16.81 -7.33 -3.36
CA GLN A 84 15.85 -7.48 -4.45
C GLN A 84 14.40 -7.58 -3.94
N ASN A 85 14.16 -8.24 -2.80
CA ASN A 85 12.84 -8.26 -2.20
C ASN A 85 12.37 -6.87 -1.78
N VAL A 86 13.25 -6.06 -1.17
CA VAL A 86 12.94 -4.66 -0.86
C VAL A 86 12.67 -3.86 -2.14
N ASP A 87 13.46 -4.06 -3.20
CA ASP A 87 13.26 -3.38 -4.48
C ASP A 87 11.92 -3.70 -5.14
N GLN A 88 11.40 -4.94 -4.99
CA GLN A 88 10.04 -5.29 -5.41
C GLN A 88 8.99 -4.41 -4.70
N LEU A 89 9.15 -4.15 -3.40
CA LEU A 89 8.22 -3.35 -2.61
C LEU A 89 8.33 -1.85 -2.95
N ARG A 90 9.54 -1.34 -3.19
CA ARG A 90 9.74 0.02 -3.70
C ARG A 90 9.12 0.20 -5.09
N ALA A 91 9.26 -0.79 -5.97
CA ALA A 91 8.64 -0.78 -7.29
C ALA A 91 7.11 -0.76 -7.17
N SER A 92 6.54 -1.59 -6.29
CA SER A 92 5.11 -1.59 -6.00
C SER A 92 4.61 -0.21 -5.55
N ILE A 93 5.29 0.46 -4.61
CA ILE A 93 4.93 1.83 -4.18
C ILE A 93 4.96 2.81 -5.35
N ARG A 94 6.03 2.82 -6.16
CA ARG A 94 6.15 3.76 -7.29
C ARG A 94 5.06 3.55 -8.33
N THR A 95 4.80 2.30 -8.71
CA THR A 95 3.78 1.97 -9.70
C THR A 95 2.39 2.30 -9.19
N ALA A 96 2.10 1.99 -7.92
CA ALA A 96 0.83 2.31 -7.30
C ALA A 96 0.61 3.82 -7.18
N ALA A 97 1.64 4.58 -6.80
CA ALA A 97 1.54 6.04 -6.74
C ALA A 97 1.23 6.64 -8.12
N ALA A 98 1.91 6.17 -9.18
CA ALA A 98 1.63 6.59 -10.55
C ALA A 98 0.18 6.26 -10.96
N ALA A 99 -0.27 5.03 -10.72
CA ALA A 99 -1.63 4.60 -11.06
C ALA A 99 -2.71 5.40 -10.31
N SER A 100 -2.50 5.74 -9.03
CA SER A 100 -3.44 6.57 -8.26
C SER A 100 -3.57 7.99 -8.83
N LEU A 101 -2.46 8.57 -9.30
CA LEU A 101 -2.44 9.94 -9.82
C LEU A 101 -2.99 10.01 -11.26
N GLU A 102 -2.73 8.99 -12.09
CA GLU A 102 -3.30 8.86 -13.44
C GLU A 102 -4.82 8.64 -13.41
N ALA A 103 -5.31 7.81 -12.51
CA ALA A 103 -6.72 7.46 -12.38
C ALA A 103 -7.51 8.41 -11.47
N SER A 104 -7.02 9.64 -11.24
CA SER A 104 -7.48 10.59 -10.21
C SER A 104 -8.85 11.23 -10.52
N ARG A 105 -9.84 10.42 -10.89
CA ARG A 105 -11.24 10.81 -10.98
C ARG A 105 -11.90 10.68 -9.60
N PRO A 106 -12.79 11.61 -9.21
CA PRO A 106 -13.55 11.49 -7.97
C PRO A 106 -14.29 10.14 -7.90
N THR A 107 -14.04 9.38 -6.84
CA THR A 107 -14.69 8.09 -6.58
C THR A 107 -14.56 7.73 -5.10
N THR A 108 -15.21 6.66 -4.65
CA THR A 108 -15.06 6.22 -3.26
C THR A 108 -13.64 5.68 -3.04
N LEU A 109 -13.10 5.84 -1.82
CA LEU A 109 -11.77 5.32 -1.49
C LEU A 109 -11.62 3.82 -1.82
N PHE A 110 -12.67 3.03 -1.57
CA PHE A 110 -12.68 1.60 -1.89
C PHE A 110 -12.54 1.35 -3.40
N ALA A 111 -13.28 2.08 -4.23
CA ALA A 111 -13.18 1.97 -5.69
C ALA A 111 -11.80 2.42 -6.19
N ALA A 112 -11.27 3.52 -5.66
CA ALA A 112 -9.92 4.00 -5.98
C ALA A 112 -8.84 2.95 -5.64
N ALA A 113 -8.92 2.36 -4.44
CA ALA A 113 -8.00 1.31 -4.00
C ALA A 113 -8.06 0.07 -4.91
N ARG A 114 -9.27 -0.35 -5.31
CA ARG A 114 -9.45 -1.51 -6.18
C ARG A 114 -8.89 -1.29 -7.58
N VAL A 115 -9.13 -0.12 -8.18
CA VAL A 115 -8.55 0.24 -9.49
C VAL A 115 -7.03 0.30 -9.40
N ASN A 116 -6.51 0.89 -8.32
CA ASN A 116 -5.07 1.01 -8.10
C ASN A 116 -4.38 -0.35 -8.00
N GLU A 117 -4.96 -1.29 -7.24
CA GLU A 117 -4.47 -2.66 -7.12
C GLU A 117 -4.42 -3.35 -8.49
N MET A 118 -5.52 -3.29 -9.26
CA MET A 118 -5.60 -3.90 -10.58
C MET A 118 -4.56 -3.33 -11.55
N GLU A 119 -4.41 -2.01 -11.60
CA GLU A 119 -3.42 -1.36 -12.45
C GLU A 119 -1.98 -1.67 -12.03
N THR A 120 -1.72 -1.73 -10.72
CA THR A 120 -0.39 -2.04 -10.20
C THR A 120 0.02 -3.46 -10.54
N VAL A 121 -0.85 -4.44 -10.30
CA VAL A 121 -0.60 -5.85 -10.63
C VAL A 121 -0.42 -6.05 -12.13
N ARG A 122 -1.22 -5.35 -12.96
CA ARG A 122 -1.08 -5.39 -14.42
C ARG A 122 0.29 -4.87 -14.89
N ARG A 123 0.80 -3.80 -14.26
CA ARG A 123 2.06 -3.14 -14.65
C ARG A 123 3.30 -3.78 -14.04
N LEU A 124 3.15 -4.50 -12.94
CA LEU A 124 4.22 -5.25 -12.26
C LEU A 124 3.89 -6.75 -12.24
N PRO A 125 3.99 -7.44 -13.39
CA PRO A 125 3.83 -8.88 -13.42
C PRO A 125 4.92 -9.53 -12.56
N GLY A 126 4.51 -10.45 -11.69
CA GLY A 126 5.40 -11.09 -10.72
C GLY A 126 4.62 -11.60 -9.52
N ASN A 127 5.22 -11.50 -8.34
CA ASN A 127 4.58 -11.93 -7.11
C ASN A 127 3.42 -10.96 -6.74
N PRO A 128 2.16 -11.43 -6.66
CA PRO A 128 1.00 -10.57 -6.41
C PRO A 128 1.01 -9.96 -5.01
N LEU A 129 1.59 -10.63 -4.02
CA LEU A 129 1.69 -10.13 -2.65
C LEU A 129 2.68 -8.95 -2.58
N ALA A 130 3.81 -9.04 -3.29
CA ALA A 130 4.75 -7.93 -3.42
C ALA A 130 4.14 -6.77 -4.24
N ALA A 131 3.44 -7.07 -5.34
CA ALA A 131 2.76 -6.06 -6.15
C ALA A 131 1.65 -5.33 -5.39
N GLY A 132 0.95 -6.00 -4.47
CA GLY A 132 -0.11 -5.42 -3.63
C GLY A 132 0.36 -4.56 -2.47
N PHE A 133 1.68 -4.49 -2.19
CA PHE A 133 2.23 -3.72 -1.07
C PHE A 133 1.94 -2.22 -1.16
N GLY A 134 2.28 -1.61 -2.29
CA GLY A 134 2.06 -0.20 -2.60
C GLY A 134 0.58 0.20 -2.56
N PRO A 135 -0.32 -0.49 -3.29
CA PRO A 135 -1.75 -0.21 -3.26
C PRO A 135 -2.34 -0.26 -1.84
N SER A 136 -1.96 -1.28 -1.05
CA SER A 136 -2.39 -1.41 0.34
C SER A 136 -1.91 -0.25 1.21
N LEU A 137 -0.66 0.19 1.02
CA LEU A 137 -0.09 1.28 1.82
C LEU A 137 -0.71 2.64 1.47
N ILE A 138 -0.97 2.90 0.18
CA ILE A 138 -1.68 4.11 -0.27
C ILE A 138 -3.11 4.13 0.27
N ALA A 139 -3.84 3.01 0.17
CA ALA A 139 -5.22 2.95 0.64
C ALA A 139 -5.36 3.16 2.16
N ARG A 140 -4.33 2.79 2.95
CA ARG A 140 -4.29 3.07 4.39
C ARG A 140 -3.92 4.52 4.72
N ALA A 141 -3.18 5.19 3.84
CA ALA A 141 -2.76 6.57 4.03
C ALA A 141 -3.79 7.59 3.52
N ALA A 142 -4.66 7.20 2.59
CA ALA A 142 -5.71 8.02 1.99
C ALA A 142 -6.99 8.01 2.83
#